data_AF-A0A7S0NJK5-F1
#
_entry.id   AF-A0A7S0NJK5-F1
#
_cell.length_a   1.000
_cell.length_b   1.000
_cell.length_c   1.000
_cell.angle_alpha   90.00
_cell.angle_beta   90.00
_cell.angle_gamma   90.00
#
_symmetry.space_group_name_H-M   'P 1'
#
loop_
_entity.id
_entity.type
_entity.pdbx_description
1 polymer ?
#
loop_
_entity_poly.entity_id
_entity_poly.type
_entity_poly.pdbx_seq_one_letter_code
_entity_poly.pdbx_strand_id
1 'polypeptide(L)'
;HRLVERQAALLAAGDAAAGSIPTPDAVAAMEEVGLKLGRGLLRDVPTWLTHYVAHCALYMKREVAKLPRHILDDHRKTVEKELAKSRGGWKPPPFGLGDAEIEAMAVRENRLQSMAICLSRVRYMLGRGPEKLPFASAPPPARPLTAREVAEKMFGPKDSMVQGLLQAMKPHARSAKDADDHSAEIRHAEFNAEVERIAREATDPKNCPDPEKSLKSGLIRLRDALASMPPTPSARHDVAAELVHLHAHTRRYWSVRRGDHHGAFTAEEIPVRENEVNSFGIGAEGASEQIVKQVRPEYKAGTAGGALLVWYKQEMSDPLQWVNANRRGCVIVPDVSCAYSPRPGVAVAKCGAREREAWLARLAEHPEDSWPQHTGPWGPANAQRLIGSPVLDAFMAAHEAGWGAKFGGGRDEEDEPGRPRLDPDVLTWLLDRKHPE
;
A
#
# COMPACT_ATOMS: atom_id res chain seq x y z
N HIS A 1 0.19 13.29 0.88
CA HIS A 1 0.82 12.00 1.20
C HIS A 1 -0.21 10.94 1.62
N ARG A 2 -0.78 10.25 0.64
CA ARG A 2 -1.52 8.99 0.76
C ARG A 2 -0.54 7.81 0.81
N LEU A 3 -1.04 6.62 1.07
CA LEU A 3 -0.18 5.43 1.16
C LEU A 3 0.48 5.10 -0.18
N VAL A 4 -0.25 5.19 -1.30
CA VAL A 4 0.31 4.85 -2.62
C VAL A 4 1.45 5.80 -3.01
N GLU A 5 1.36 7.09 -2.67
CA GLU A 5 2.44 8.07 -2.89
C GLU A 5 3.70 7.69 -2.11
N ARG A 6 3.54 7.36 -0.82
CA ARG A 6 4.67 6.89 0.01
C ARG A 6 5.26 5.59 -0.52
N GLN A 7 4.41 4.68 -1.01
CA GLN A 7 4.84 3.42 -1.58
C GLN A 7 5.63 3.66 -2.86
N ALA A 8 5.12 4.48 -3.78
CA ALA A 8 5.80 4.82 -5.02
C ALA A 8 7.14 5.52 -4.75
N ALA A 9 7.17 6.49 -3.81
CA ALA A 9 8.42 7.14 -3.40
C ALA A 9 9.44 6.13 -2.84
N LEU A 10 9.01 5.16 -2.03
CA LEU A 10 9.89 4.14 -1.46
C LEU A 10 10.42 3.17 -2.52
N LEU A 11 9.58 2.79 -3.49
CA LEU A 11 9.97 1.91 -4.59
C LEU A 11 10.90 2.62 -5.57
N ALA A 12 10.58 3.85 -5.97
CA ALA A 12 11.43 4.69 -6.83
C ALA A 12 12.80 4.96 -6.20
N ALA A 13 12.82 5.26 -4.89
CA ALA A 13 14.07 5.40 -4.15
C ALA A 13 14.86 4.07 -4.09
N GLY A 14 14.16 2.93 -4.08
CA GLY A 14 14.76 1.60 -4.18
C GLY A 14 15.41 1.29 -5.53
N ASP A 15 14.97 1.96 -6.59
CA ASP A 15 15.54 1.86 -7.94
C ASP A 15 16.72 2.84 -8.16
N ALA A 16 17.02 3.71 -7.19
CA ALA A 16 18.11 4.68 -7.29
C ALA A 16 19.48 3.98 -7.44
N ALA A 17 20.29 4.47 -8.37
CA ALA A 17 21.63 3.94 -8.61
C ALA A 17 22.49 4.05 -7.34
N ALA A 18 23.26 3.00 -7.02
CA ALA A 18 24.14 3.00 -5.86
C ALA A 18 25.13 4.18 -5.92
N GLY A 19 25.26 4.91 -4.81
CA GLY A 19 26.11 6.09 -4.71
C GLY A 19 25.53 7.36 -5.35
N SER A 20 24.36 7.31 -5.98
CA SER A 20 23.67 8.51 -6.47
C SER A 20 23.23 9.42 -5.32
N ILE A 21 23.15 10.71 -5.59
CA ILE A 21 22.64 11.71 -4.66
C ILE A 21 21.25 12.20 -5.12
N PRO A 22 20.38 12.64 -4.20
CA PRO A 22 19.12 13.28 -4.57
C PRO A 22 19.33 14.57 -5.38
N THR A 23 18.27 15.06 -6.02
CA THR A 23 18.32 16.32 -6.79
C THR A 23 18.70 17.51 -5.89
N PRO A 24 19.29 18.58 -6.45
CA PRO A 24 19.66 19.77 -5.67
C PRO A 24 18.51 20.35 -4.84
N ASP A 25 17.31 20.42 -5.42
CA ASP A 25 16.11 20.89 -4.71
C ASP A 25 15.73 19.98 -3.53
N ALA A 26 15.88 18.66 -3.70
CA ALA A 26 15.60 17.70 -2.64
C ALA A 26 16.65 17.77 -1.52
N VAL A 27 17.92 18.01 -1.88
CA VAL A 27 19.00 18.26 -0.91
C VAL A 27 18.72 19.55 -0.14
N ALA A 28 18.38 20.64 -0.82
CA ALA A 28 18.02 21.90 -0.17
C ALA A 28 16.83 21.74 0.78
N ALA A 29 15.78 21.01 0.37
CA ALA A 29 14.64 20.72 1.23
C ALA A 29 15.02 19.90 2.47
N MET A 30 15.95 18.94 2.35
CA MET A 30 16.47 18.21 3.51
C MET A 30 17.26 19.11 4.45
N GLU A 31 18.10 20.01 3.92
CA GLU A 31 18.89 20.93 4.73
C GLU A 31 18.02 21.96 5.47
N GLU A 32 16.95 22.44 4.85
CA GLU A 32 15.95 23.34 5.46
C GLU A 32 15.30 22.71 6.71
N VAL A 33 15.17 21.38 6.76
CA VAL A 33 14.65 20.64 7.92
C VAL A 33 15.75 20.01 8.78
N GLY A 34 17.01 20.42 8.60
CA GLY A 34 18.14 19.98 9.43
C GLY A 34 18.68 18.58 9.12
N LEU A 35 18.28 17.95 8.03
CA LEU A 35 18.74 16.62 7.60
C LEU A 35 19.90 16.77 6.61
N LYS A 36 21.14 16.69 7.10
CA LYS A 36 22.35 16.84 6.25
C LYS A 36 22.91 15.49 5.81
N LEU A 37 23.22 15.38 4.52
CA LEU A 37 23.84 14.18 3.94
C LEU A 37 25.11 13.76 4.70
N GLY A 38 25.23 12.46 4.99
CA GLY A 38 26.40 11.89 5.66
C GLY A 38 26.58 12.30 7.13
N ARG A 39 25.64 13.04 7.73
CA ARG A 39 25.74 13.53 9.12
C ARG A 39 24.53 13.10 9.96
N GLY A 40 24.74 13.03 11.27
CA GLY A 40 23.67 12.73 12.24
C GLY A 40 22.89 11.46 11.87
N LEU A 41 21.57 11.59 11.76
CA LEU A 41 20.68 10.50 11.38
C LEU A 41 20.90 9.97 9.96
N LEU A 42 21.56 10.74 9.08
CA LEU A 42 21.87 10.35 7.70
C LEU A 42 23.31 9.85 7.49
N ARG A 43 24.08 9.64 8.56
CA ARG A 43 25.42 9.05 8.49
C ARG A 43 25.36 7.56 8.13
N ASP A 44 26.11 7.10 7.14
CA ASP A 44 26.14 5.68 6.72
C ASP A 44 24.77 5.12 6.30
N VAL A 45 23.85 5.99 5.85
CA VAL A 45 22.54 5.57 5.34
C VAL A 45 22.70 5.01 3.92
N PRO A 46 22.05 3.87 3.59
CA PRO A 46 22.00 3.38 2.22
C PRO A 46 21.44 4.41 1.24
N THR A 47 21.96 4.45 0.01
CA THR A 47 21.54 5.40 -1.03
C THR A 47 20.02 5.49 -1.19
N TRP A 48 19.32 4.35 -1.24
CA TRP A 48 17.87 4.32 -1.41
C TRP A 48 17.13 5.03 -0.25
N LEU A 49 17.62 4.91 0.99
CA LEU A 49 16.96 5.54 2.13
C LEU A 49 17.21 7.06 2.13
N THR A 50 18.37 7.50 1.66
CA THR A 50 18.64 8.93 1.43
C THR A 50 17.68 9.53 0.42
N HIS A 51 17.45 8.86 -0.73
CA HIS A 51 16.45 9.31 -1.71
C HIS A 51 15.04 9.33 -1.15
N TYR A 52 14.66 8.31 -0.37
CA TYR A 52 13.35 8.28 0.27
C TYR A 52 13.14 9.45 1.26
N VAL A 53 14.14 9.73 2.09
CA VAL A 53 14.10 10.86 3.02
C VAL A 53 14.03 12.19 2.27
N ALA A 54 14.73 12.31 1.15
CA ALA A 54 14.68 13.51 0.32
C ALA A 54 13.27 13.76 -0.25
N HIS A 55 12.56 12.71 -0.70
CA HIS A 55 11.15 12.81 -1.09
C HIS A 55 10.26 13.27 0.07
N CYS A 56 10.48 12.75 1.28
CA CYS A 56 9.74 13.19 2.46
C CYS A 56 10.04 14.64 2.84
N ALA A 57 11.27 15.12 2.69
CA ALA A 57 11.62 16.51 2.94
C ALA A 57 10.96 17.47 1.92
N LEU A 58 10.94 17.10 0.64
CA LEU A 58 10.19 17.82 -0.39
C LEU A 58 8.70 17.89 -0.06
N TYR A 59 8.12 16.79 0.42
CA TYR A 59 6.74 16.78 0.89
C TYR A 59 6.52 17.77 2.04
N MET A 60 7.38 17.75 3.07
CA MET A 60 7.28 18.68 4.21
C MET A 60 7.36 20.14 3.75
N LYS A 61 8.26 20.45 2.81
CA LYS A 61 8.39 21.79 2.22
C LYS A 61 7.10 22.22 1.50
N ARG A 62 6.51 21.34 0.69
CA ARG A 62 5.21 21.62 0.02
C ARG A 62 4.07 21.75 1.02
N GLU A 63 4.02 20.88 2.03
CA GLU A 63 2.98 20.88 3.07
C GLU A 63 2.96 22.25 3.78
N VAL A 64 4.10 22.76 4.22
CA VAL A 64 4.16 24.08 4.88
C VAL A 64 3.73 25.24 3.99
N ALA A 65 4.05 25.19 2.69
CA ALA A 65 3.66 26.26 1.77
C ALA A 65 2.13 26.33 1.54
N LYS A 66 1.41 25.20 1.72
CA LYS A 66 -0.01 25.08 1.34
C LYS A 66 -0.95 24.98 2.54
N LEU A 67 -0.49 24.33 3.60
CA LEU A 67 -1.27 24.04 4.81
C LEU A 67 -1.90 25.28 5.47
N PRO A 68 -1.26 26.48 5.52
CA PRO A 68 -1.87 27.66 6.14
C PRO A 68 -3.23 28.03 5.54
N ARG A 69 -3.40 27.89 4.21
CA ARG A 69 -4.68 28.17 3.54
C ARG A 69 -5.75 27.16 3.92
N HIS A 70 -5.38 25.88 3.96
CA HIS A 70 -6.30 24.82 4.38
C HIS A 70 -6.72 24.95 5.84
N ILE A 71 -5.80 25.31 6.74
CA ILE A 71 -6.09 25.60 8.15
C ILE A 71 -7.08 26.76 8.25
N LEU A 72 -6.84 27.85 7.52
CA LEU A 72 -7.71 29.02 7.54
C LEU A 72 -9.13 28.70 7.04
N ASP A 73 -9.25 27.92 5.96
CA ASP A 73 -10.54 27.52 5.41
C ASP A 73 -11.30 26.57 6.33
N ASP A 74 -10.61 25.63 6.99
CA ASP A 74 -11.23 24.74 7.98
C ASP A 74 -11.65 25.50 9.25
N HIS A 75 -10.84 26.46 9.68
CA HIS A 75 -11.17 27.36 10.79
C HIS A 75 -12.44 28.16 10.49
N ARG A 76 -12.56 28.76 9.29
CA ARG A 76 -13.77 29.48 8.85
C ARG A 76 -15.02 28.60 8.91
N LYS A 77 -14.95 27.38 8.36
CA LYS A 77 -16.06 26.41 8.40
C LYS A 77 -16.44 26.02 9.83
N THR A 78 -15.46 25.89 10.71
CA THR A 78 -15.69 25.58 12.13
C THR A 78 -16.35 26.75 12.85
N VAL A 79 -15.87 27.97 12.63
CA VAL A 79 -16.45 29.20 13.17
C VAL A 79 -17.90 29.37 12.72
N GLU A 80 -18.21 29.17 11.43
CA GLU A 80 -19.58 29.22 10.91
C GLU A 80 -20.50 28.23 11.62
N LYS A 81 -20.04 26.99 11.84
CA LYS A 81 -20.80 25.97 12.56
C LYS A 81 -21.07 26.35 14.01
N GLU A 82 -20.07 26.88 14.72
CA GLU A 82 -20.20 27.27 16.13
C GLU A 82 -21.04 28.54 16.31
N LEU A 83 -20.96 29.49 15.38
CA LEU A 83 -21.86 30.66 15.33
C LEU A 83 -23.32 30.24 15.14
N ALA A 84 -23.57 29.30 14.24
CA ALA A 84 -24.91 28.73 14.02
C ALA A 84 -25.45 28.04 15.29
N LYS A 85 -24.63 27.26 16.00
CA LYS A 85 -25.01 26.58 17.25
C LYS A 85 -25.27 27.55 18.40
N SER A 86 -24.45 28.60 18.53
CA SER A 86 -24.52 29.56 19.64
C SER A 86 -25.58 30.65 19.45
N ARG A 87 -26.36 30.62 18.35
CA ARG A 87 -27.30 31.70 17.96
C ARG A 87 -26.64 33.07 17.97
N GLY A 88 -25.36 33.15 17.57
CA GLY A 88 -24.58 34.38 17.54
C GLY A 88 -24.08 34.89 18.90
N GLY A 89 -24.28 34.16 20.00
CA GLY A 89 -23.76 34.54 21.33
C GLY A 89 -22.27 34.30 21.52
N TRP A 90 -21.68 33.40 20.74
CA TRP A 90 -20.24 33.14 20.76
C TRP A 90 -19.51 34.03 19.76
N LYS A 91 -18.38 34.62 20.16
CA LYS A 91 -17.51 35.39 19.26
C LYS A 91 -16.22 34.60 19.03
N PRO A 92 -15.85 34.31 17.78
CA PRO A 92 -14.62 33.61 17.49
C PRO A 92 -13.42 34.48 17.92
N PRO A 93 -12.35 33.86 18.44
CA PRO A 93 -11.09 34.57 18.61
C PRO A 93 -10.56 35.03 17.24
N PRO A 94 -9.77 36.13 17.19
CA PRO A 94 -9.12 36.52 15.94
C PRO A 94 -8.18 35.40 15.49
N PHE A 95 -8.34 34.96 14.25
CA PHE A 95 -7.50 33.95 13.63
C PHE A 95 -7.25 34.34 12.17
N GLY A 96 -6.00 34.67 11.86
CA GLY A 96 -5.56 35.15 10.56
C GLY A 96 -4.62 34.17 9.86
N LEU A 97 -4.11 34.61 8.70
CA LEU A 97 -3.13 33.82 7.96
C LEU A 97 -1.83 33.61 8.75
N GLY A 98 -1.39 34.61 9.52
CA GLY A 98 -0.18 34.48 10.35
C GLY A 98 -0.30 33.40 11.42
N ASP A 99 -1.48 33.25 12.05
CA ASP A 99 -1.73 32.18 13.03
C ASP A 99 -1.69 30.80 12.34
N ALA A 100 -2.32 30.70 11.17
CA ALA A 100 -2.29 29.48 10.35
C ALA A 100 -0.87 29.11 9.86
N GLU A 101 -0.02 30.10 9.57
CA GLU A 101 1.39 29.89 9.23
C GLU A 101 2.19 29.34 10.43
N ILE A 102 1.95 29.86 11.63
CA ILE A 102 2.56 29.35 12.87
C ILE A 102 2.14 27.89 13.12
N GLU A 103 0.85 27.59 12.98
CA GLU A 103 0.36 26.20 13.11
C GLU A 103 0.97 25.27 12.06
N ALA A 104 1.08 25.72 10.80
CA ALA A 104 1.72 24.93 9.75
C ALA A 104 3.21 24.66 10.03
N MET A 105 3.93 25.64 10.59
CA MET A 105 5.30 25.42 11.04
C MET A 105 5.37 24.40 12.18
N ALA A 106 4.46 24.47 13.16
CA ALA A 106 4.39 23.48 14.24
C ALA A 106 4.15 22.06 13.70
N VAL A 107 3.30 21.91 12.68
CA VAL A 107 3.11 20.63 11.99
C VAL A 107 4.41 20.15 11.35
N ARG A 108 5.17 21.01 10.67
CA ARG A 108 6.48 20.66 10.10
C ARG A 108 7.45 20.14 11.15
N GLU A 109 7.57 20.82 12.29
CA GLU A 109 8.47 20.38 13.36
C GLU A 109 8.05 19.01 13.92
N ASN A 110 6.75 18.78 14.06
CA ASN A 110 6.22 17.45 14.43
C ASN A 110 6.54 16.39 13.36
N ARG A 111 6.44 16.72 12.06
CA ARG A 111 6.86 15.83 10.96
C ARG A 111 8.34 15.48 11.05
N LEU A 112 9.20 16.47 11.28
CA LEU A 112 10.64 16.28 11.41
C LEU A 112 10.98 15.35 12.58
N GLN A 113 10.37 15.58 13.75
CA GLN A 113 10.53 14.71 14.91
C GLN A 113 10.07 13.27 14.61
N SER A 114 8.94 13.12 13.92
CA SER A 114 8.42 11.81 13.50
C SER A 114 9.38 11.09 12.56
N MET A 115 9.93 11.81 11.58
CA MET A 115 10.96 11.28 10.67
C MET A 115 12.22 10.87 11.44
N ALA A 116 12.68 11.68 12.40
CA ALA A 116 13.86 11.37 13.20
C ALA A 116 13.69 10.07 14.00
N ILE A 117 12.53 9.89 14.65
CA ILE A 117 12.18 8.66 15.38
C ILE A 117 12.10 7.47 14.41
N CYS A 118 11.46 7.66 13.26
CA CYS A 118 11.37 6.63 12.21
C CYS A 118 12.76 6.17 11.75
N LEU A 119 13.66 7.11 11.42
CA LEU A 119 15.03 6.81 10.97
C LEU A 119 15.86 6.12 12.05
N SER A 120 15.70 6.50 13.32
CA SER A 120 16.33 5.80 14.44
C SER A 120 15.87 4.35 14.51
N ARG A 121 14.56 4.11 14.46
CA ARG A 121 13.95 2.76 14.47
C ARG A 121 14.39 1.94 13.25
N VAL A 122 14.39 2.53 12.06
CA VAL A 122 14.79 1.87 10.81
C VAL A 122 16.28 1.51 10.83
N ARG A 123 17.15 2.41 11.28
CA ARG A 123 18.58 2.09 11.47
C ARG A 123 18.76 0.92 12.44
N TYR A 124 18.03 0.91 13.54
CA TYR A 124 18.07 -0.20 14.49
C TYR A 124 17.64 -1.52 13.82
N MET A 125 16.48 -1.55 13.16
CA MET A 125 15.96 -2.77 12.53
C MET A 125 16.87 -3.29 11.39
N LEU A 126 17.45 -2.40 10.59
CA LEU A 126 18.27 -2.79 9.44
C LEU A 126 19.73 -3.10 9.82
N GLY A 127 20.26 -2.54 10.91
CA GLY A 127 21.67 -2.68 11.31
C GLY A 127 21.92 -3.47 12.60
N ARG A 128 20.89 -3.72 13.42
CA ARG A 128 21.02 -4.37 14.74
C ARG A 128 19.98 -5.48 14.97
N GLY A 129 19.66 -6.23 13.91
CA GLY A 129 19.18 -7.60 14.11
C GLY A 129 20.24 -8.46 14.84
N PRO A 130 19.95 -9.74 15.13
CA PRO A 130 20.83 -10.67 15.86
C PRO A 130 22.25 -10.78 15.30
N GLU A 131 22.44 -10.41 14.04
CA GLU A 131 23.66 -10.60 13.25
C GLU A 131 24.51 -9.32 13.10
N LYS A 132 24.09 -8.16 13.66
CA LYS A 132 24.82 -6.87 13.61
C LYS A 132 25.30 -6.49 12.18
N LEU A 133 24.40 -6.63 11.20
CA LEU A 133 24.73 -6.42 9.79
C LEU A 133 25.09 -4.95 9.49
N PRO A 134 25.94 -4.69 8.47
CA PRO A 134 26.31 -3.33 8.11
C PRO A 134 25.10 -2.53 7.60
N PHE A 135 24.69 -1.49 8.33
CA PHE A 135 23.52 -0.69 7.97
C PHE A 135 23.62 -0.09 6.55
N ALA A 136 24.80 0.38 6.14
CA ALA A 136 25.04 0.98 4.83
C ALA A 136 24.82 0.01 3.65
N SER A 137 24.93 -1.31 3.87
CA SER A 137 24.68 -2.33 2.84
C SER A 137 23.24 -2.82 2.80
N ALA A 138 22.36 -2.32 3.69
CA ALA A 138 20.98 -2.78 3.74
C ALA A 138 20.25 -2.47 2.42
N PRO A 139 19.68 -3.47 1.73
CA PRO A 139 18.96 -3.24 0.48
C PRO A 139 17.60 -2.58 0.74
N PRO A 140 16.91 -2.04 -0.29
CA PRO A 140 15.55 -1.51 -0.15
C PRO A 140 14.57 -2.58 0.36
N PRO A 141 13.51 -2.22 1.10
CA PRO A 141 12.59 -3.18 1.73
C PRO A 141 11.75 -4.00 0.74
N ALA A 142 11.67 -3.58 -0.52
CA ALA A 142 11.03 -4.33 -1.59
C ALA A 142 12.01 -4.51 -2.75
N ARG A 143 11.82 -5.57 -3.54
CA ARG A 143 12.58 -5.81 -4.77
C ARG A 143 11.62 -5.94 -5.94
N PRO A 144 11.99 -5.43 -7.13
CA PRO A 144 11.22 -5.70 -8.34
C PRO A 144 11.27 -7.21 -8.64
N LEU A 145 10.17 -7.70 -9.21
CA LEU A 145 10.05 -9.06 -9.74
C LEU A 145 10.21 -9.02 -11.26
N THR A 146 10.88 -10.04 -11.79
CA THR A 146 10.89 -10.28 -13.25
C THR A 146 9.53 -10.78 -13.71
N ALA A 147 9.19 -10.57 -14.99
CA ALA A 147 7.94 -11.07 -15.58
C ALA A 147 7.75 -12.58 -15.36
N ARG A 148 8.85 -13.35 -15.36
CA ARG A 148 8.81 -14.79 -15.10
C ARG A 148 8.48 -15.12 -13.64
N GLU A 149 9.05 -14.41 -12.68
CA GLU A 149 8.69 -14.58 -11.27
C GLU A 149 7.22 -14.21 -11.03
N VAL A 150 6.72 -13.18 -11.72
CA VAL A 150 5.30 -12.82 -11.68
C VAL A 150 4.44 -13.92 -12.30
N ALA A 151 4.83 -14.46 -13.45
CA ALA A 151 4.13 -15.58 -14.08
C ALA A 151 4.03 -16.81 -13.16
N GLU A 152 5.11 -17.16 -12.46
CA GLU A 152 5.08 -18.22 -11.43
C GLU A 152 4.12 -17.88 -10.28
N LYS A 153 4.03 -16.62 -9.86
CA LYS A 153 3.08 -16.18 -8.82
C LYS A 153 1.63 -16.15 -9.28
N MET A 154 1.38 -15.97 -10.57
CA MET A 154 0.02 -15.98 -11.11
C MET A 154 -0.44 -17.39 -11.50
N PHE A 155 0.43 -18.16 -12.17
CA PHE A 155 0.10 -19.40 -12.86
C PHE A 155 0.92 -20.63 -12.40
N GLY A 156 1.91 -20.44 -11.54
CA GLY A 156 2.79 -21.53 -11.10
C GLY A 156 2.06 -22.64 -10.34
N PRO A 157 2.73 -23.79 -10.14
CA PRO A 157 2.12 -24.98 -9.56
C PRO A 157 1.85 -24.87 -8.05
N LYS A 158 2.48 -23.90 -7.36
CA LYS A 158 2.41 -23.76 -5.90
C LYS A 158 2.20 -22.31 -5.50
N ASP A 159 1.30 -22.09 -4.54
CA ASP A 159 1.00 -20.79 -3.93
C ASP A 159 0.71 -19.67 -4.97
N SER A 160 0.16 -20.05 -6.12
CA SER A 160 -0.17 -19.13 -7.21
C SER A 160 -1.62 -18.63 -7.11
N MET A 161 -1.89 -17.50 -7.76
CA MET A 161 -3.23 -16.95 -7.88
C MET A 161 -4.23 -17.96 -8.46
N VAL A 162 -3.86 -18.64 -9.54
CA VAL A 162 -4.70 -19.65 -10.18
C VAL A 162 -4.97 -20.84 -9.25
N GLN A 163 -3.99 -21.32 -8.50
CA GLN A 163 -4.23 -22.40 -7.52
C GLN A 163 -5.23 -21.95 -6.45
N GLY A 164 -5.09 -20.72 -5.93
CA GLY A 164 -6.06 -20.15 -4.99
C GLY A 164 -7.47 -20.05 -5.57
N LEU A 165 -7.58 -19.61 -6.83
CA LEU A 165 -8.84 -19.53 -7.57
C LEU A 165 -9.51 -20.90 -7.73
N LEU A 166 -8.78 -21.88 -8.24
CA LEU A 166 -9.30 -23.24 -8.47
C LEU A 166 -9.75 -23.91 -7.17
N GLN A 167 -9.00 -23.71 -6.07
CA GLN A 167 -9.41 -24.22 -4.75
C GLN A 167 -10.68 -23.54 -4.25
N ALA A 168 -10.85 -22.24 -4.49
CA ALA A 168 -12.05 -21.51 -4.11
C ALA A 168 -13.29 -21.92 -4.94
N MET A 169 -13.09 -22.33 -6.19
CA MET A 169 -14.15 -22.81 -7.08
C MET A 169 -14.58 -24.26 -6.81
N LYS A 170 -13.69 -25.08 -6.25
CA LYS A 170 -13.89 -26.52 -6.05
C LYS A 170 -15.19 -26.92 -5.32
N PRO A 171 -15.63 -26.23 -4.23
CA PRO A 171 -16.91 -26.54 -3.59
C PRO A 171 -18.11 -26.34 -4.52
N HIS A 172 -18.07 -25.33 -5.39
CA HIS A 172 -19.16 -24.99 -6.31
C HIS A 172 -19.26 -25.99 -7.46
N ALA A 173 -18.11 -26.44 -8.00
CA ALA A 173 -18.08 -27.51 -8.99
C ALA A 173 -18.65 -28.84 -8.45
N ARG A 174 -18.39 -29.16 -7.18
CA ARG A 174 -18.97 -30.35 -6.52
C ARG A 174 -20.46 -30.21 -6.31
N SER A 175 -20.92 -29.04 -5.85
CA SER A 175 -22.35 -28.78 -5.67
C SER A 175 -23.15 -28.89 -6.96
N ALA A 176 -22.56 -28.49 -8.10
CA ALA A 176 -23.17 -28.68 -9.41
C ALA A 176 -23.38 -30.16 -9.75
N LYS A 177 -22.37 -30.99 -9.45
CA LYS A 177 -22.44 -32.44 -9.61
C LYS A 177 -23.49 -33.08 -8.70
N ASP A 178 -23.52 -32.69 -7.43
CA ASP A 178 -24.48 -33.22 -6.45
C ASP A 178 -25.93 -32.81 -6.79
N ALA A 179 -26.12 -31.72 -7.55
CA ALA A 179 -27.41 -31.25 -8.04
C ALA A 179 -27.78 -31.78 -9.44
N ASP A 180 -27.00 -32.72 -9.99
CA ASP A 180 -27.14 -33.27 -11.35
C ASP A 180 -27.13 -32.22 -12.47
N ASP A 181 -26.56 -31.02 -12.24
CA ASP A 181 -26.38 -29.99 -13.27
C ASP A 181 -25.14 -30.28 -14.12
N HIS A 182 -25.32 -31.19 -15.08
CA HIS A 182 -24.31 -31.62 -16.03
C HIS A 182 -23.72 -30.44 -16.83
N SER A 183 -24.51 -29.39 -17.07
CA SER A 183 -24.05 -28.21 -17.81
C SER A 183 -23.03 -27.40 -17.01
N ALA A 184 -23.23 -27.27 -15.70
CA ALA A 184 -22.28 -26.61 -14.81
C ALA A 184 -21.03 -27.48 -14.58
N GLU A 185 -21.17 -28.80 -14.45
CA GLU A 185 -20.03 -29.71 -14.34
C GLU A 185 -19.10 -29.62 -15.56
N ILE A 186 -19.67 -29.69 -16.78
CA ILE A 186 -18.92 -29.56 -18.04
C ILE A 186 -18.20 -28.20 -18.10
N ARG A 187 -18.89 -27.10 -17.80
CA ARG A 187 -18.29 -25.75 -17.81
C ARG A 187 -17.12 -25.62 -16.83
N HIS A 188 -17.24 -26.19 -15.64
CA HIS A 188 -16.13 -26.21 -14.68
C HIS A 188 -14.95 -27.05 -15.17
N ALA A 189 -15.19 -28.18 -15.83
CA ALA A 189 -14.14 -29.01 -16.41
C ALA A 189 -13.43 -28.29 -17.58
N GLU A 190 -14.19 -27.67 -18.48
CA GLU A 190 -13.66 -26.86 -19.59
C GLU A 190 -12.84 -25.67 -19.09
N PHE A 191 -13.33 -24.98 -18.06
CA PHE A 191 -12.60 -23.89 -17.42
C PHE A 191 -11.27 -24.38 -16.84
N ASN A 192 -11.26 -25.49 -16.10
CA ASN A 192 -10.03 -26.05 -15.54
C ASN A 192 -9.01 -26.42 -16.64
N ALA A 193 -9.47 -27.04 -17.72
CA ALA A 193 -8.63 -27.39 -18.87
C ALA A 193 -8.02 -26.13 -19.54
N GLU A 194 -8.81 -25.06 -19.67
CA GLU A 194 -8.34 -23.79 -20.20
C GLU A 194 -7.30 -23.13 -19.29
N VAL A 195 -7.55 -23.13 -17.99
CA VAL A 195 -6.62 -22.60 -16.98
C VAL A 195 -5.29 -23.35 -17.00
N GLU A 196 -5.31 -24.68 -17.09
CA GLU A 196 -4.09 -25.49 -17.23
C GLU A 196 -3.33 -25.17 -18.52
N ARG A 197 -4.05 -24.96 -19.63
CA ARG A 197 -3.46 -24.56 -20.91
C ARG A 197 -2.77 -23.20 -20.79
N ILE A 198 -3.48 -22.19 -20.26
CA ILE A 198 -2.92 -20.85 -20.01
C ILE A 198 -1.69 -20.93 -19.11
N ALA A 199 -1.77 -21.70 -18.01
CA ALA A 199 -0.68 -21.80 -17.05
C ALA A 199 0.58 -22.41 -17.66
N ARG A 200 0.44 -23.46 -18.48
CA ARG A 200 1.57 -24.06 -19.23
C ARG A 200 2.21 -23.06 -20.18
N GLU A 201 1.41 -22.32 -20.94
CA GLU A 201 1.91 -21.32 -21.90
C GLU A 201 2.59 -20.12 -21.21
N ALA A 202 2.07 -19.69 -20.05
CA ALA A 202 2.59 -18.53 -19.33
C ALA A 202 3.85 -18.82 -18.51
N THR A 203 4.11 -20.09 -18.14
CA THR A 203 5.24 -20.49 -17.27
C THR A 203 6.34 -21.26 -18.00
N ASP A 204 6.04 -21.96 -19.09
CA ASP A 204 7.04 -22.73 -19.84
C ASP A 204 8.00 -21.79 -20.62
N PRO A 205 9.30 -21.78 -20.28
CA PRO A 205 10.27 -20.91 -20.94
C PRO A 205 10.44 -21.20 -22.43
N LYS A 206 10.14 -22.42 -22.87
CA LYS A 206 10.28 -22.82 -24.28
C LYS A 206 9.16 -22.23 -25.14
N ASN A 207 7.99 -21.97 -24.55
CA ASN A 207 6.81 -21.46 -25.24
C ASN A 207 6.66 -19.94 -25.08
N CYS A 208 7.57 -19.31 -24.36
CA CYS A 208 7.44 -17.93 -23.89
C CYS A 208 8.64 -17.06 -24.31
N PRO A 209 8.73 -16.66 -25.59
CA PRO A 209 9.81 -15.80 -26.08
C PRO A 209 9.73 -14.36 -25.54
N ASP A 210 8.52 -13.92 -25.14
CA ASP A 210 8.26 -12.63 -24.52
C ASP A 210 7.44 -12.84 -23.24
N PRO A 211 8.08 -12.92 -22.06
CA PRO A 211 7.42 -13.18 -20.78
C PRO A 211 6.38 -12.14 -20.39
N GLU A 212 6.58 -10.87 -20.73
CA GLU A 212 5.64 -9.80 -20.38
C GLU A 212 4.36 -9.90 -21.21
N LYS A 213 4.50 -10.07 -22.53
CA LYS A 213 3.33 -10.26 -23.40
C LYS A 213 2.59 -11.56 -23.10
N SER A 214 3.32 -12.63 -22.79
CA SER A 214 2.72 -13.93 -22.45
C SER A 214 1.95 -13.86 -21.14
N LEU A 215 2.50 -13.20 -20.12
CA LEU A 215 1.82 -12.95 -18.85
C LEU A 215 0.53 -12.15 -19.05
N LYS A 216 0.60 -11.02 -19.76
CA LYS A 216 -0.58 -10.19 -20.05
C LYS A 216 -1.63 -10.98 -20.84
N SER A 217 -1.23 -11.66 -21.91
CA SER A 217 -2.13 -12.48 -22.74
C SER A 217 -2.80 -13.60 -21.93
N GLY A 218 -2.04 -14.29 -21.08
CA GLY A 218 -2.58 -15.33 -20.20
C GLY A 218 -3.60 -14.79 -19.20
N LEU A 219 -3.32 -13.64 -18.57
CA LEU A 219 -4.26 -12.99 -17.65
C LEU A 219 -5.52 -12.50 -18.37
N ILE A 220 -5.40 -11.95 -19.59
CA ILE A 220 -6.56 -11.54 -20.40
C ILE A 220 -7.43 -12.75 -20.77
N ARG A 221 -6.83 -13.87 -21.18
CA ARG A 221 -7.58 -15.11 -21.45
C ARG A 221 -8.26 -15.67 -20.19
N LEU A 222 -7.58 -15.64 -19.05
CA LEU A 222 -8.18 -16.04 -17.76
C LEU A 222 -9.37 -15.13 -17.39
N ARG A 223 -9.22 -13.81 -17.58
CA ARG A 223 -10.31 -12.84 -17.39
C ARG A 223 -11.51 -13.18 -18.26
N ASP A 224 -11.29 -13.44 -19.55
CA ASP A 224 -12.37 -13.69 -20.50
C ASP A 224 -13.05 -15.04 -20.22
N ALA A 225 -12.27 -16.07 -19.88
CA ALA A 225 -12.80 -17.36 -19.43
C ALA A 225 -13.68 -17.21 -18.18
N LEU A 226 -13.23 -16.46 -17.16
CA LEU A 226 -14.04 -16.17 -15.97
C LEU A 226 -15.29 -15.35 -16.32
N ALA A 227 -15.18 -14.34 -17.18
CA ALA A 227 -16.30 -13.50 -17.58
C ALA A 227 -17.38 -14.27 -18.36
N SER A 228 -17.01 -15.37 -19.02
CA SER A 228 -17.93 -16.23 -19.75
C SER A 228 -18.75 -17.18 -18.84
N MET A 229 -18.31 -17.41 -17.60
CA MET A 229 -19.03 -18.25 -16.63
C MET A 229 -20.20 -17.47 -16.02
N PRO A 230 -21.40 -18.07 -15.85
CA PRO A 230 -22.52 -17.38 -15.23
C PRO A 230 -22.24 -17.15 -13.73
N PRO A 231 -22.35 -15.92 -13.25
CA PRO A 231 -22.18 -15.65 -11.82
C PRO A 231 -23.36 -16.21 -11.03
N THR A 232 -23.07 -16.69 -9.81
CA THR A 232 -24.08 -17.08 -8.82
C THR A 232 -23.88 -16.26 -7.55
N PRO A 233 -24.86 -16.17 -6.63
CA PRO A 233 -24.67 -15.47 -5.37
C PRO A 233 -23.43 -15.94 -4.59
N SER A 234 -23.09 -17.23 -4.65
CA SER A 234 -21.96 -17.83 -3.91
C SER A 234 -20.65 -17.92 -4.71
N ALA A 235 -20.69 -17.72 -6.03
CA ALA A 235 -19.51 -17.75 -6.92
C ALA A 235 -19.57 -16.58 -7.94
N ARG A 236 -18.87 -15.49 -7.62
CA ARG A 236 -18.86 -14.24 -8.41
C ARG A 236 -17.72 -14.24 -9.43
N HIS A 237 -17.84 -15.06 -10.48
CA HIS A 237 -16.86 -15.12 -11.57
C HIS A 237 -16.63 -13.76 -12.25
N ASP A 238 -17.65 -12.91 -12.24
CA ASP A 238 -17.61 -11.53 -12.69
C ASP A 238 -16.61 -10.68 -11.87
N VAL A 239 -16.69 -10.70 -10.54
CA VAL A 239 -15.76 -10.00 -9.65
C VAL A 239 -14.35 -10.57 -9.78
N ALA A 240 -14.21 -11.89 -9.91
CA ALA A 240 -12.90 -12.53 -10.14
C ALA A 240 -12.27 -12.04 -11.45
N ALA A 241 -13.05 -11.95 -12.54
CA ALA A 241 -12.58 -11.44 -13.82
C ALA A 241 -12.10 -9.98 -13.72
N GLU A 242 -12.79 -9.13 -12.95
CA GLU A 242 -12.39 -7.72 -12.74
C GLU A 242 -11.05 -7.61 -12.00
N LEU A 243 -10.81 -8.44 -10.99
CA LEU A 243 -9.52 -8.49 -10.30
C LEU A 243 -8.39 -9.01 -11.21
N VAL A 244 -8.67 -10.03 -12.03
CA VAL A 244 -7.71 -10.53 -13.04
C VAL A 244 -7.41 -9.47 -14.10
N HIS A 245 -8.40 -8.66 -14.49
CA HIS A 245 -8.19 -7.54 -15.41
C HIS A 245 -7.22 -6.50 -14.83
N LEU A 246 -7.35 -6.14 -13.55
CA LEU A 246 -6.40 -5.25 -12.90
C LEU A 246 -4.98 -5.84 -12.88
N HIS A 247 -4.85 -7.14 -12.61
CA HIS A 247 -3.57 -7.82 -12.71
C HIS A 247 -2.98 -7.79 -14.13
N ALA A 248 -3.80 -7.98 -15.17
CA ALA A 248 -3.38 -7.96 -16.57
C ALA A 248 -2.86 -6.57 -17.02
N HIS A 249 -3.33 -5.51 -16.37
CA HIS A 249 -2.89 -4.14 -16.63
C HIS A 249 -1.87 -3.60 -15.61
N THR A 250 -1.42 -4.45 -14.68
CA THR A 250 -0.31 -4.09 -13.79
C THR A 250 1.00 -4.40 -14.49
N ARG A 251 1.85 -3.39 -14.67
CA ARG A 251 3.14 -3.44 -15.37
C ARG A 251 4.26 -3.91 -14.46
N ARG A 252 4.34 -3.40 -13.23
CA ARG A 252 5.44 -3.68 -12.31
C ARG A 252 4.93 -4.34 -11.03
N TYR A 253 5.67 -5.36 -10.59
CA TYR A 253 5.42 -6.03 -9.32
C TYR A 253 6.68 -6.05 -8.45
N TRP A 254 6.47 -6.02 -7.15
CA TRP A 254 7.51 -6.14 -6.15
C TRP A 254 7.17 -7.19 -5.12
N SER A 255 8.21 -7.76 -4.51
CA SER A 255 8.08 -8.58 -3.31
C SER A 255 8.79 -7.92 -2.14
N VAL A 256 8.17 -8.02 -0.95
CA VAL A 256 8.80 -7.60 0.31
C VAL A 256 10.02 -8.50 0.57
N ARG A 257 11.18 -7.89 0.83
CA ARG A 257 12.38 -8.63 1.20
C ARG A 257 12.20 -9.23 2.60
N ARG A 258 12.66 -10.47 2.75
CA ARG A 258 12.60 -11.24 4.01
C ARG A 258 13.95 -11.82 4.43
N GLY A 259 15.02 -11.48 3.69
CA GLY A 259 16.38 -11.90 4.01
C GLY A 259 16.98 -11.07 5.15
N ASP A 260 18.28 -11.23 5.37
CA ASP A 260 19.01 -10.90 6.59
C ASP A 260 18.66 -9.51 7.19
N HIS A 261 18.73 -8.44 6.40
CA HIS A 261 18.41 -7.08 6.87
C HIS A 261 16.92 -6.81 7.14
N HIS A 262 16.01 -7.59 6.56
CA HIS A 262 14.55 -7.38 6.63
C HIS A 262 13.80 -8.56 7.25
N GLY A 263 14.54 -9.49 7.87
CA GLY A 263 14.03 -10.65 8.57
C GLY A 263 13.25 -10.29 9.82
N ALA A 264 12.54 -11.27 10.38
CA ALA A 264 11.96 -11.13 11.71
C ALA A 264 13.05 -11.33 12.76
N PHE A 265 12.99 -10.56 13.85
CA PHE A 265 13.90 -10.74 14.97
C PHE A 265 13.30 -10.25 16.29
N THR A 266 13.84 -10.76 17.38
CA THR A 266 13.56 -10.27 18.75
C THR A 266 14.71 -9.39 19.19
N ALA A 267 14.40 -8.17 19.61
CA ALA A 267 15.38 -7.24 20.13
C ALA A 267 15.92 -7.67 21.49
N GLU A 268 17.04 -7.08 21.87
CA GLU A 268 17.61 -7.22 23.22
C GLU A 268 16.58 -6.81 24.28
N GLU A 269 16.68 -7.45 25.45
CA GLU A 269 15.84 -7.14 26.59
C GLU A 269 16.05 -5.70 27.05
N ILE A 270 14.94 -4.97 27.14
CA ILE A 270 14.91 -3.61 27.65
C ILE A 270 14.39 -3.70 29.10
N PRO A 271 15.26 -3.49 30.11
CA PRO A 271 14.81 -3.37 31.48
C PRO A 271 14.04 -2.06 31.63
N VAL A 272 12.80 -2.16 32.07
CA VAL A 272 11.93 -1.02 32.36
C VAL A 272 11.93 -0.81 33.86
N ARG A 273 12.35 0.39 34.26
CA ARG A 273 12.41 0.80 35.65
C ARG A 273 11.04 1.28 36.14
N GLU A 274 10.79 1.14 37.44
CA GLU A 274 9.54 1.60 38.07
C GLU A 274 9.30 3.08 37.79
N ASN A 275 10.35 3.89 37.89
CA ASN A 275 10.30 5.32 37.61
C ASN A 275 10.07 5.68 36.13
N GLU A 276 10.28 4.76 35.18
CA GLU A 276 9.97 4.93 33.74
C GLU A 276 8.49 4.61 33.44
N VAL A 277 7.84 3.79 34.27
CA VAL A 277 6.41 3.48 34.15
C VAL A 277 5.56 4.53 34.85
N ASN A 278 6.04 5.01 36.00
CA ASN A 278 5.33 5.95 36.86
C ASN A 278 5.75 7.42 36.65
N SER A 279 6.45 7.73 35.56
CA SER A 279 7.06 9.05 35.32
C SER A 279 6.07 10.20 35.14
N PHE A 280 4.76 9.91 35.02
CA PHE A 280 3.72 10.91 34.80
C PHE A 280 2.53 10.68 35.75
N GLY A 281 2.40 11.54 36.77
CA GLY A 281 1.24 11.55 37.70
C GLY A 281 1.60 11.75 39.18
N ILE A 282 0.57 11.87 40.02
CA ILE A 282 0.71 11.90 41.49
C ILE A 282 1.21 10.52 41.95
N GLY A 283 2.41 10.46 42.53
CA GLY A 283 3.09 9.21 42.91
C GLY A 283 4.46 8.99 42.26
N ALA A 284 4.84 9.81 41.27
CA ALA A 284 6.15 9.74 40.60
C ALA A 284 7.34 9.97 41.55
N GLU A 285 7.13 10.73 42.64
CA GLU A 285 8.14 11.06 43.65
C GLU A 285 8.59 9.86 44.50
N GLY A 286 7.83 8.75 44.50
CA GLY A 286 8.14 7.52 45.24
C GLY A 286 8.68 6.37 44.37
N ALA A 287 8.83 6.56 43.07
CA ALA A 287 9.21 5.49 42.15
C ALA A 287 10.73 5.22 42.20
N SER A 288 11.10 3.95 42.38
CA SER A 288 12.50 3.54 42.52
C SER A 288 13.19 3.25 41.18
N GLU A 289 14.51 3.04 41.19
CA GLU A 289 15.24 2.53 40.02
C GLU A 289 15.08 1.01 39.82
N GLN A 290 14.23 0.36 40.62
CA GLN A 290 14.00 -1.08 40.51
C GLN A 290 13.45 -1.43 39.12
N ILE A 291 14.01 -2.48 38.53
CA ILE A 291 13.48 -3.04 37.29
C ILE A 291 12.18 -3.75 37.60
N VAL A 292 11.06 -3.24 37.07
CA VAL A 292 9.72 -3.78 37.29
C VAL A 292 9.24 -4.64 36.14
N LYS A 293 9.84 -4.48 34.96
CA LYS A 293 9.46 -5.25 33.77
C LYS A 293 10.65 -5.41 32.83
N GLN A 294 10.73 -6.56 32.18
CA GLN A 294 11.63 -6.79 31.05
C GLN A 294 10.79 -6.82 29.78
N VAL A 295 11.04 -5.91 28.85
CA VAL A 295 10.34 -5.87 27.56
C VAL A 295 11.25 -6.45 26.49
N ARG A 296 10.72 -7.39 25.70
CA ARG A 296 11.39 -7.98 24.54
C ARG A 296 10.62 -7.61 23.28
N PRO A 297 10.97 -6.49 22.61
CA PRO A 297 10.28 -6.11 21.38
C PRO A 297 10.51 -7.14 20.28
N GLU A 298 9.42 -7.58 19.64
CA GLU A 298 9.47 -8.46 18.48
C GLU A 298 9.18 -7.67 17.20
N TYR A 299 10.06 -7.79 16.22
CA TYR A 299 9.91 -7.15 14.92
C TYR A 299 9.62 -8.21 13.86
N LYS A 300 8.49 -8.08 13.16
CA LYS A 300 8.12 -8.96 12.05
C LYS A 300 8.91 -8.59 10.80
N ALA A 301 9.11 -9.55 9.90
CA ALA A 301 9.72 -9.28 8.60
C ALA A 301 8.96 -8.18 7.84
N GLY A 302 9.71 -7.23 7.28
CA GLY A 302 9.15 -6.06 6.58
C GLY A 302 8.73 -4.88 7.47
N THR A 303 8.87 -4.96 8.80
CA THR A 303 8.48 -3.86 9.72
C THR A 303 9.23 -2.56 9.42
N ALA A 304 10.49 -2.62 8.96
CA ALA A 304 11.25 -1.44 8.53
C ALA A 304 10.60 -0.70 7.36
N GLY A 305 10.19 -1.42 6.31
CA GLY A 305 9.42 -0.84 5.21
C GLY A 305 8.07 -0.28 5.68
N GLY A 306 7.37 -1.01 6.56
CA GLY A 306 6.13 -0.55 7.17
C GLY A 306 6.30 0.77 7.93
N ALA A 307 7.35 0.89 8.75
CA ALA A 307 7.66 2.09 9.53
C ALA A 307 7.95 3.31 8.63
N LEU A 308 8.64 3.11 7.50
CA LEU A 308 8.84 4.16 6.50
C LEU A 308 7.51 4.60 5.90
N LEU A 309 6.62 3.67 5.53
CA LEU A 309 5.30 3.99 4.97
C LEU A 309 4.35 4.68 5.95
N VAL A 310 4.67 4.73 7.25
CA VAL A 310 3.90 5.43 8.28
C VAL A 310 4.78 6.36 9.09
N TRP A 311 5.86 6.89 8.51
CA TRP A 311 6.87 7.71 9.19
C TRP A 311 6.29 8.89 9.99
N TYR A 312 5.11 9.37 9.63
CA TYR A 312 4.39 10.47 10.26
C TYR A 312 3.49 10.06 11.45
N LYS A 313 3.38 8.76 11.76
CA LYS A 313 2.56 8.19 12.84
C LYS A 313 3.46 7.52 13.88
N GLN A 314 3.73 8.22 14.98
CA GLN A 314 4.64 7.73 16.03
C GLN A 314 4.02 6.67 16.95
N GLU A 315 2.71 6.70 17.15
CA GLU A 315 2.01 5.88 18.14
C GLU A 315 1.78 4.42 17.71
N MET A 316 2.20 4.04 16.50
CA MET A 316 1.89 2.71 15.96
C MET A 316 2.92 1.66 16.40
N SER A 317 2.43 0.74 17.24
CA SER A 317 3.17 -0.44 17.68
C SER A 317 3.50 -1.39 16.51
N ASP A 318 2.51 -1.71 15.67
CA ASP A 318 2.64 -2.52 14.45
C ASP A 318 2.34 -1.69 13.17
N PRO A 319 3.37 -1.11 12.53
CA PRO A 319 3.23 -0.37 11.26
C PRO A 319 2.57 -1.18 10.14
N LEU A 320 2.83 -2.50 10.12
CA LEU A 320 2.35 -3.37 9.04
C LEU A 320 0.85 -3.57 9.11
N GLN A 321 0.26 -3.59 10.31
CA GLN A 321 -1.19 -3.70 10.47
C GLN A 321 -1.90 -2.55 9.74
N TRP A 322 -1.43 -1.32 9.94
CA TRP A 322 -2.02 -0.15 9.29
C TRP A 322 -1.80 -0.16 7.77
N VAL A 323 -0.57 -0.45 7.32
CA VAL A 323 -0.26 -0.55 5.88
C VAL A 323 -1.14 -1.61 5.21
N ASN A 324 -1.30 -2.79 5.83
CA ASN A 324 -2.14 -3.86 5.30
C ASN A 324 -3.61 -3.47 5.20
N ALA A 325 -4.11 -2.67 6.14
CA ALA A 325 -5.49 -2.18 6.12
C ALA A 325 -5.73 -1.09 5.04
N ASN A 326 -4.70 -0.39 4.58
CA ASN A 326 -4.83 0.82 3.73
C ASN A 326 -4.18 0.68 2.34
N ARG A 327 -3.72 -0.51 1.94
CA ARG A 327 -3.02 -0.74 0.64
C ARG A 327 -3.91 -1.27 -0.47
N ARG A 328 -5.15 -1.61 -0.16
CA ARG A 328 -6.05 -2.33 -1.06
C ARG A 328 -6.51 -1.44 -2.22
N GLY A 329 -6.45 -1.98 -3.43
CA GLY A 329 -6.87 -1.32 -4.66
C GLY A 329 -5.84 -0.34 -5.19
N CYS A 330 -5.23 0.46 -4.31
CA CYS A 330 -4.25 1.48 -4.69
C CYS A 330 -2.80 0.96 -4.77
N VAL A 331 -2.40 0.00 -3.92
CA VAL A 331 -1.03 -0.56 -3.89
C VAL A 331 -1.00 -2.06 -4.19
N ILE A 332 -2.08 -2.76 -3.84
CA ILE A 332 -2.25 -4.20 -4.03
C ILE A 332 -3.65 -4.49 -4.56
N VAL A 333 -3.73 -5.29 -5.62
CA VAL A 333 -4.99 -5.89 -6.06
C VAL A 333 -5.44 -6.98 -5.07
N PRO A 334 -6.71 -7.01 -4.63
CA PRO A 334 -7.25 -8.08 -3.79
C PRO A 334 -7.07 -9.47 -4.39
N ASP A 335 -6.97 -10.50 -3.53
CA ASP A 335 -6.91 -11.90 -3.99
C ASP A 335 -8.20 -12.31 -4.70
N VAL A 336 -8.07 -12.91 -5.88
CA VAL A 336 -9.20 -13.36 -6.71
C VAL A 336 -10.12 -14.36 -6.00
N SER A 337 -9.60 -15.11 -5.01
CA SER A 337 -10.39 -16.06 -4.25
C SER A 337 -11.48 -15.39 -3.40
N CYS A 338 -11.39 -14.08 -3.16
CA CYS A 338 -12.39 -13.35 -2.39
C CYS A 338 -13.76 -13.27 -3.09
N ALA A 339 -13.80 -13.55 -4.39
CA ALA A 339 -15.03 -13.61 -5.18
C ALA A 339 -15.85 -14.90 -4.97
N TYR A 340 -15.42 -15.79 -4.08
CA TYR A 340 -16.06 -17.08 -3.85
C TYR A 340 -16.35 -17.30 -2.38
N SER A 341 -17.57 -17.76 -2.10
CA SER A 341 -17.93 -18.24 -0.77
C SER A 341 -17.30 -19.61 -0.52
N PRO A 342 -16.81 -19.89 0.70
CA PRO A 342 -16.32 -21.23 1.04
C PRO A 342 -17.44 -22.28 1.06
N ARG A 343 -18.71 -21.86 1.07
CA ARG A 343 -19.88 -22.74 1.08
C ARG A 343 -20.80 -22.41 -0.11
N PRO A 344 -21.09 -23.37 -1.00
CA PRO A 344 -22.09 -23.20 -2.04
C PRO A 344 -23.44 -22.76 -1.46
N GLY A 345 -24.17 -21.91 -2.18
CA GLY A 345 -25.46 -21.36 -1.75
C GLY A 345 -25.38 -20.22 -0.72
N VAL A 346 -24.23 -20.02 -0.07
CA VAL A 346 -24.02 -18.85 0.80
C VAL A 346 -23.49 -17.69 -0.04
N ALA A 347 -24.24 -16.59 -0.10
CA ALA A 347 -23.87 -15.45 -0.92
C ALA A 347 -22.54 -14.80 -0.50
N VAL A 348 -21.76 -14.37 -1.47
CA VAL A 348 -20.57 -13.55 -1.24
C VAL A 348 -21.02 -12.16 -0.81
N ALA A 349 -20.62 -11.74 0.39
CA ALA A 349 -21.01 -10.46 0.93
C ALA A 349 -20.51 -9.30 0.06
N LYS A 350 -21.30 -8.22 -0.06
CA LYS A 350 -20.89 -6.94 -0.65
C LYS A 350 -20.49 -7.02 -2.13
N CYS A 351 -21.09 -7.91 -2.91
CA CYS A 351 -20.84 -8.02 -4.36
C CYS A 351 -22.02 -7.49 -5.20
N GLY A 352 -22.83 -6.58 -4.68
CA GLY A 352 -23.96 -6.00 -5.39
C GLY A 352 -23.52 -4.88 -6.35
N ALA A 353 -24.45 -4.45 -7.20
CA ALA A 353 -24.22 -3.36 -8.16
C ALA A 353 -23.76 -2.06 -7.46
N ARG A 354 -24.37 -1.73 -6.30
CA ARG A 354 -24.00 -0.56 -5.51
C ARG A 354 -22.56 -0.62 -5.01
N GLU A 355 -22.13 -1.76 -4.48
CA GLU A 355 -20.76 -1.92 -4.00
C GLU A 355 -19.76 -1.82 -5.15
N ARG A 356 -20.11 -2.41 -6.30
CA ARG A 356 -19.33 -2.32 -7.52
C ARG A 356 -19.14 -0.88 -8.00
N GLU A 357 -20.23 -0.15 -8.15
CA GLU A 357 -20.21 1.25 -8.54
C GLU A 357 -19.34 2.07 -7.58
N ALA A 358 -19.44 1.83 -6.27
CA ALA A 358 -18.68 2.57 -5.27
C ALA A 358 -17.16 2.37 -5.35
N TRP A 359 -16.66 1.14 -5.64
CA TRP A 359 -15.21 0.94 -5.78
C TRP A 359 -14.71 1.38 -7.16
N LEU A 360 -15.51 1.28 -8.22
CA LEU A 360 -15.17 1.78 -9.55
C LEU A 360 -15.10 3.30 -9.58
N ALA A 361 -16.07 3.99 -8.99
CA ALA A 361 -16.03 5.45 -8.81
C ALA A 361 -14.78 5.87 -8.03
N ARG A 362 -14.43 5.12 -6.95
CA ARG A 362 -13.19 5.36 -6.21
C ARG A 362 -11.96 5.20 -7.10
N LEU A 363 -11.90 4.13 -7.90
CA LEU A 363 -10.78 3.87 -8.80
C LEU A 363 -10.64 4.97 -9.87
N ALA A 364 -11.75 5.51 -10.38
CA ALA A 364 -11.75 6.55 -11.41
C ALA A 364 -11.43 7.95 -10.86
N GLU A 365 -12.03 8.34 -9.73
CA GLU A 365 -11.97 9.71 -9.21
C GLU A 365 -10.83 9.93 -8.19
N HIS A 366 -10.59 8.92 -7.36
CA HIS A 366 -9.66 8.95 -6.24
C HIS A 366 -8.78 7.69 -6.19
N PRO A 367 -8.03 7.37 -7.27
CA PRO A 367 -7.20 6.17 -7.34
C PRO A 367 -6.17 6.10 -6.20
N GLU A 368 -5.77 7.25 -5.63
CA GLU A 368 -4.84 7.33 -4.51
C GLU A 368 -5.36 6.75 -3.19
N ASP A 369 -6.68 6.63 -3.05
CA ASP A 369 -7.34 6.16 -1.85
C ASP A 369 -7.50 4.65 -1.87
N SER A 370 -7.36 4.03 -0.70
CA SER A 370 -7.62 2.61 -0.54
C SER A 370 -9.09 2.30 -0.73
N TRP A 371 -9.40 1.14 -1.32
CA TRP A 371 -10.78 0.69 -1.45
C TRP A 371 -11.41 0.41 -0.08
N PRO A 372 -12.56 1.03 0.24
CA PRO A 372 -13.21 0.79 1.52
C PRO A 372 -13.63 -0.66 1.71
N GLN A 373 -13.58 -1.17 2.94
CA GLN A 373 -13.97 -2.56 3.25
C GLN A 373 -15.45 -2.88 2.99
N HIS A 374 -16.29 -1.86 2.78
CA HIS A 374 -17.71 -2.01 2.50
C HIS A 374 -18.05 -2.08 1.00
N THR A 375 -17.10 -1.81 0.09
CA THR A 375 -17.35 -1.75 -1.36
C THR A 375 -17.06 -3.06 -2.09
N GLY A 376 -16.83 -4.15 -1.36
CA GLY A 376 -16.59 -5.45 -1.96
C GLY A 376 -16.22 -6.53 -0.95
N PRO A 377 -16.04 -7.78 -1.42
CA PRO A 377 -15.72 -8.94 -0.59
C PRO A 377 -14.24 -8.97 -0.20
N TRP A 378 -13.59 -7.82 -0.15
CA TRP A 378 -12.15 -7.73 -0.15
C TRP A 378 -11.54 -8.34 1.11
N GLY A 379 -10.86 -9.47 0.96
CA GLY A 379 -10.16 -10.12 2.06
C GLY A 379 -8.93 -9.32 2.52
N PRO A 380 -8.41 -9.60 3.73
CA PRO A 380 -7.09 -9.11 4.15
C PRO A 380 -5.95 -9.88 3.45
N ALA A 381 -6.25 -11.03 2.86
CA ALA A 381 -5.29 -11.90 2.22
C ALA A 381 -4.93 -11.41 0.81
N ASN A 382 -3.63 -11.40 0.55
CA ASN A 382 -3.02 -11.47 -0.77
C ASN A 382 -2.07 -12.67 -0.67
N ALA A 383 -2.52 -13.83 -1.14
CA ALA A 383 -1.79 -15.08 -0.94
C ALA A 383 -0.42 -15.05 -1.65
N GLN A 384 -0.36 -14.34 -2.77
CA GLN A 384 0.81 -14.20 -3.64
C GLN A 384 1.87 -13.27 -3.01
N ARG A 385 1.47 -12.45 -2.02
CA ARG A 385 2.29 -11.45 -1.30
C ARG A 385 2.95 -10.44 -2.25
N LEU A 386 2.26 -10.13 -3.34
CA LEU A 386 2.71 -9.20 -4.38
C LEU A 386 2.34 -7.76 -4.03
N ILE A 387 3.27 -6.83 -4.21
CA ILE A 387 3.00 -5.39 -4.27
C ILE A 387 2.87 -5.04 -5.75
N GLY A 388 1.76 -4.44 -6.16
CA GLY A 388 1.48 -4.15 -7.57
C GLY A 388 0.00 -3.89 -7.80
N SER A 389 -0.28 -2.84 -8.56
CA SER A 389 -1.60 -2.49 -9.09
C SER A 389 -1.42 -1.50 -10.24
N PRO A 390 -2.41 -1.34 -11.15
CA PRO A 390 -2.34 -0.33 -12.20
C PRO A 390 -2.25 1.10 -11.63
N VAL A 391 -2.85 1.32 -10.45
CA VAL A 391 -2.73 2.60 -9.73
C VAL A 391 -1.28 2.84 -9.33
N LEU A 392 -0.63 1.87 -8.69
CA LEU A 392 0.76 2.02 -8.27
C LEU A 392 1.67 2.27 -9.47
N ASP A 393 1.42 1.62 -10.61
CA ASP A 393 2.16 1.89 -11.85
C ASP A 393 2.01 3.34 -12.32
N ALA A 394 0.80 3.91 -12.25
CA ALA A 394 0.58 5.32 -12.60
C ALA A 394 1.37 6.26 -11.68
N PHE A 395 1.42 5.97 -10.37
CA PHE A 395 2.23 6.74 -9.42
C PHE A 395 3.73 6.56 -9.65
N MET A 396 4.19 5.35 -9.99
CA MET A 396 5.59 5.08 -10.34
C MET A 396 6.00 5.83 -11.61
N ALA A 397 5.17 5.79 -12.66
CA ALA A 397 5.41 6.52 -13.90
C ALA A 397 5.46 8.04 -13.67
N ALA A 398 4.58 8.57 -12.82
CA ALA A 398 4.63 9.98 -12.45
C ALA A 398 5.92 10.32 -11.66
N HIS A 399 6.36 9.45 -10.76
CA HIS A 399 7.64 9.59 -10.07
C HIS A 399 8.82 9.65 -11.05
N GLU A 400 8.86 8.75 -12.03
CA GLU A 400 9.86 8.71 -13.11
C GLU A 400 9.81 9.99 -13.96
N ALA A 401 8.63 10.55 -14.19
CA ALA A 401 8.43 11.83 -14.86
C ALA A 401 8.76 13.06 -13.98
N GLY A 402 9.25 12.87 -12.75
CA GLY A 402 9.71 13.94 -11.86
C GLY A 402 8.67 14.44 -10.86
N TRP A 403 7.45 13.87 -10.81
CA TRP A 403 6.40 14.27 -9.85
C TRP A 403 6.90 14.15 -8.40
N GLY A 404 7.50 13.01 -8.05
CA GLY A 404 8.02 12.76 -6.70
C GLY A 404 9.21 13.65 -6.32
N ALA A 405 10.04 14.02 -7.29
CA ALA A 405 11.20 14.89 -7.09
C ALA A 405 10.82 16.38 -7.03
N LYS A 406 9.67 16.76 -7.59
CA LYS A 406 9.19 18.14 -7.60
C LYS A 406 8.18 18.44 -6.50
N PHE A 407 7.38 17.44 -6.11
CA PHE A 407 6.17 17.67 -5.31
C PHE A 407 6.04 16.79 -4.07
N GLY A 408 6.88 15.77 -3.90
CA GLY A 408 6.85 14.89 -2.72
C GLY A 408 5.52 14.15 -2.50
N GLY A 409 4.64 14.04 -3.50
CA GLY A 409 3.33 13.37 -3.35
C GLY A 409 2.33 14.16 -2.50
N GLY A 410 2.15 15.45 -2.79
CA GLY A 410 1.04 16.25 -2.26
C GLY A 410 -0.16 16.27 -3.20
N ARG A 411 -1.38 16.33 -2.66
CA ARG A 411 -2.60 16.57 -3.44
C ARG A 411 -2.71 18.06 -3.76
N ASP A 412 -2.90 18.42 -5.02
CA ASP A 412 -3.42 19.72 -5.39
C ASP A 412 -4.19 19.62 -6.71
N GLU A 413 -5.32 20.34 -6.74
CA GLU A 413 -6.28 20.68 -7.82
C GLU A 413 -6.53 19.64 -8.93
N GLU A 414 -7.78 19.50 -9.39
CA GLU A 414 -8.15 18.51 -10.42
C GLU A 414 -7.28 18.58 -11.70
N ASP A 415 -6.60 19.71 -11.90
CA ASP A 415 -5.81 20.07 -13.08
C ASP A 415 -4.29 20.21 -12.87
N GLU A 416 -3.68 19.76 -11.76
CA GLU A 416 -2.21 19.85 -11.65
C GLU A 416 -1.49 18.99 -12.73
N PRO A 417 -0.58 19.59 -13.54
CA PRO A 417 0.14 18.87 -14.58
C PRO A 417 0.97 17.72 -14.01
N GLY A 418 0.74 16.50 -14.50
CA GLY A 418 1.48 15.31 -14.09
C GLY A 418 0.84 14.51 -12.94
N ARG A 419 -0.39 14.85 -12.51
CA ARG A 419 -1.16 14.01 -11.59
C ARG A 419 -1.22 12.57 -12.13
N PRO A 420 -0.91 11.54 -11.32
CA PRO A 420 -1.07 10.15 -11.72
C PRO A 420 -2.51 9.87 -12.15
N ARG A 421 -2.68 9.43 -13.40
CA ARG A 421 -3.97 8.99 -13.94
C ARG A 421 -3.85 7.53 -14.36
N LEU A 422 -4.90 6.76 -14.09
CA LEU A 422 -4.99 5.41 -14.60
C LEU A 422 -5.04 5.43 -16.13
N ASP A 423 -4.44 4.41 -16.71
CA ASP A 423 -4.51 4.15 -18.15
C ASP A 423 -5.99 3.97 -18.54
N PRO A 424 -6.54 4.74 -19.50
CA PRO A 424 -7.95 4.67 -19.87
C PRO A 424 -8.40 3.24 -20.21
N ASP A 425 -7.53 2.44 -20.82
CA ASP A 425 -7.82 1.05 -21.19
C ASP A 425 -8.19 0.17 -19.99
N VAL A 426 -7.70 0.51 -18.78
CA VAL A 426 -8.06 -0.17 -17.53
C VAL A 426 -9.51 0.10 -17.15
N LEU A 427 -9.97 1.33 -17.35
CA LEU A 427 -11.32 1.74 -16.94
C LEU A 427 -12.36 1.36 -17.97
N THR A 428 -12.05 1.43 -19.27
CA THR A 428 -13.00 1.14 -20.35
C THR A 428 -13.62 -0.25 -20.18
N TRP A 429 -12.81 -1.30 -20.03
CA TRP A 429 -13.35 -2.66 -19.89
C TRP A 429 -14.17 -2.84 -18.59
N LEU A 430 -13.76 -2.20 -17.49
CA LEU A 430 -14.48 -2.27 -16.22
C LEU A 430 -15.83 -1.54 -16.27
N LEU A 431 -15.89 -0.37 -16.89
CA LEU A 431 -17.09 0.48 -16.92
C LEU A 431 -18.11 0.00 -17.95
N ASP A 432 -17.66 -0.49 -19.11
CA ASP A 432 -18.56 -0.91 -20.20
C ASP A 432 -19.30 -2.23 -19.92
N ARG A 433 -18.86 -2.97 -18.90
CA ARG A 433 -19.45 -4.26 -18.54
C ARG A 433 -20.77 -4.06 -17.78
N LYS A 434 -21.85 -4.64 -18.32
CA LYS A 434 -23.13 -4.77 -17.59
C LYS A 434 -22.92 -5.66 -16.37
N HIS A 435 -23.24 -5.14 -15.19
CA HIS A 435 -23.27 -5.93 -13.98
C HIS A 435 -24.55 -6.80 -13.98
N PRO A 436 -24.45 -8.11 -13.69
CA PRO A 436 -25.63 -8.91 -13.45
C PRO A 436 -26.38 -8.36 -12.22
N GLU A 437 -27.69 -8.16 -12.34
CA GLU A 437 -28.53 -7.65 -11.24
C GLU A 437 -28.53 -8.57 -10.02
#